data_AF-A0A0L0S9S0-F1
#
_entry.id   AF-A0A0L0S9S0-F1
#
_cell.length_a   1.000
_cell.length_b   1.000
_cell.length_c   1.000
_cell.angle_alpha   90.00
_cell.angle_beta   90.00
_cell.angle_gamma   90.00
#
_symmetry.space_group_name_H-M   'P 1'
#
loop_
_entity.id
_entity.type
_entity.pdbx_description
1 polymer ?
#
loop_
_entity_poly.entity_id
_entity_poly.type
_entity_poly.pdbx_seq_one_letter_code
_entity_poly.pdbx_strand_id
1 'polypeptide(L)'
;MAEPAPSAASSSSSLPSAASALGATTADTVHAPGHLGNLSATQASALAALWLRVLDRVSQPPETPIPPSSSKDFAVATTTDSGKKDKKKSNPSSKTATPTASTSNAPICTAGDLRAELWLAAQDHHVDAFLLRFLRARKFDVAAAEAMLVDALRWRVLNNAQGVLEHGDALVEANQFASGKCFWYQTDMQGRPIIYINVKAHERGANSLEQLERHTVYMMETTRLLLTPGNAETVTIVFNMTGFSMANADLDMVNHSAPVSS
;
A
#
# COMPACT_ATOMS: atom_id res chain seq x y z
N MET A 1 -2.58 -76.06 4.53
CA MET A 1 -3.12 -75.22 5.61
C MET A 1 -2.55 -73.83 5.41
N ALA A 2 -3.34 -72.93 4.83
CA ALA A 2 -2.95 -71.56 4.53
C ALA A 2 -3.99 -70.63 5.17
N GLU A 3 -3.51 -69.65 5.92
CA GLU A 3 -4.29 -68.62 6.62
C GLU A 3 -5.16 -67.79 5.66
N PRO A 4 -6.37 -67.35 6.10
CA PRO A 4 -7.21 -66.46 5.33
C PRO A 4 -6.84 -64.98 5.58
N ALA A 5 -6.80 -64.19 4.50
CA ALA A 5 -6.60 -62.75 4.52
C ALA A 5 -7.80 -62.00 5.15
N PRO A 6 -7.60 -60.90 5.90
CA PRO A 6 -8.69 -60.15 6.50
C PRO A 6 -9.37 -59.17 5.52
N SER A 7 -10.70 -59.18 5.59
CA SER A 7 -11.70 -58.37 4.89
C SER A 7 -11.49 -56.86 5.02
N ALA A 8 -11.48 -56.16 3.88
CA ALA A 8 -11.53 -54.70 3.80
C ALA A 8 -12.90 -54.17 4.23
N ALA A 9 -12.95 -53.40 5.32
CA ALA A 9 -14.14 -52.67 5.75
C ALA A 9 -14.23 -51.35 4.97
N SER A 10 -15.29 -51.21 4.18
CA SER A 10 -15.67 -49.98 3.47
C SER A 10 -16.31 -48.99 4.45
N SER A 11 -15.57 -47.95 4.87
CA SER A 11 -16.14 -46.79 5.57
C SER A 11 -16.52 -45.71 4.56
N SER A 12 -17.81 -45.59 4.28
CA SER A 12 -18.41 -44.53 3.49
C SER A 12 -18.33 -43.19 4.23
N SER A 13 -17.42 -42.30 3.83
CA SER A 13 -17.45 -40.88 4.22
C SER A 13 -18.27 -40.10 3.18
N SER A 14 -19.54 -39.87 3.49
CA SER A 14 -20.38 -38.95 2.72
C SER A 14 -19.88 -37.51 2.92
N LEU A 15 -19.28 -36.93 1.89
CA LEU A 15 -19.03 -35.49 1.80
C LEU A 15 -20.38 -34.74 1.78
N PRO A 16 -20.57 -33.67 2.57
CA PRO A 16 -21.80 -32.90 2.50
C PRO A 16 -21.90 -32.15 1.16
N SER A 17 -23.09 -32.25 0.56
CA SER A 17 -23.49 -31.65 -0.72
C SER A 17 -23.30 -30.13 -0.74
N ALA A 18 -22.68 -29.63 -1.80
CA ALA A 18 -22.36 -28.22 -2.05
C ALA A 18 -23.58 -27.32 -2.39
N ALA A 19 -24.79 -27.69 -1.96
CA ALA A 19 -26.03 -27.06 -2.41
C ALA A 19 -26.78 -26.23 -1.34
N SER A 20 -26.21 -26.01 -0.15
CA SER A 20 -26.88 -25.24 0.92
C SER A 20 -26.26 -23.87 1.25
N ALA A 21 -25.40 -23.33 0.38
CA ALA A 21 -24.78 -22.01 0.58
C ALA A 21 -25.55 -20.84 -0.07
N LEU A 22 -26.82 -21.02 -0.50
CA LEU A 22 -27.71 -19.92 -0.86
C LEU A 22 -28.67 -19.63 0.30
N GLY A 23 -28.13 -19.01 1.33
CA GLY A 23 -28.86 -18.60 2.52
C GLY A 23 -28.09 -17.54 3.30
N ALA A 24 -27.37 -16.65 2.60
CA ALA A 24 -26.86 -15.44 3.21
C ALA A 24 -28.04 -14.53 3.51
N THR A 25 -28.66 -14.78 4.67
CA THR A 25 -29.44 -13.77 5.38
C THR A 25 -28.55 -12.54 5.43
N THR A 26 -29.06 -11.39 4.98
CA THR A 26 -28.42 -10.09 5.15
C THR A 26 -28.21 -9.87 6.64
N ALA A 27 -27.09 -10.34 7.16
CA ALA A 27 -26.59 -9.88 8.43
C ALA A 27 -26.36 -8.40 8.21
N ASP A 28 -27.14 -7.55 8.88
CA ASP A 28 -26.82 -6.15 9.06
C ASP A 28 -25.43 -6.10 9.71
N THR A 29 -24.39 -6.08 8.89
CA THR A 29 -23.03 -5.84 9.33
C THR A 29 -23.01 -4.40 9.80
N VAL A 30 -23.19 -4.20 11.10
CA VAL A 30 -23.06 -2.89 11.73
C VAL A 30 -21.60 -2.47 11.56
N HIS A 31 -21.33 -1.69 10.51
CA HIS A 31 -20.01 -1.17 10.23
C HIS A 31 -19.56 -0.23 11.36
N ALA A 32 -18.26 -0.18 11.65
CA ALA A 32 -17.75 0.74 12.66
C ALA A 32 -17.99 2.21 12.24
N PRO A 33 -18.11 3.16 13.18
CA PRO A 33 -18.32 4.57 12.84
C PRO A 33 -17.28 5.10 11.85
N GLY A 34 -17.70 5.93 10.90
CA GLY A 34 -16.83 6.48 9.87
C GLY A 34 -16.49 5.52 8.72
N HIS A 35 -17.17 4.38 8.64
CA HIS A 35 -17.11 3.46 7.50
C HIS A 35 -18.37 3.57 6.66
N LEU A 36 -18.29 3.06 5.43
CA LEU A 36 -19.45 3.01 4.54
C LEU A 36 -20.61 2.28 5.23
N GLY A 37 -21.81 2.85 5.17
CA GLY A 37 -22.98 2.33 5.89
C GLY A 37 -23.12 2.79 7.36
N ASN A 38 -22.11 3.42 7.96
CA ASN A 38 -22.20 4.02 9.30
C ASN A 38 -21.47 5.38 9.38
N LEU A 39 -21.98 6.35 8.60
CA LEU A 39 -21.48 7.72 8.58
C LEU A 39 -22.43 8.67 9.33
N SER A 40 -21.88 9.58 10.13
CA SER A 40 -22.62 10.74 10.61
C SER A 40 -22.88 11.74 9.47
N ALA A 41 -23.82 12.67 9.66
CA ALA A 41 -24.08 13.73 8.68
C ALA A 41 -22.81 14.55 8.36
N THR A 42 -22.00 14.87 9.37
CA THR A 42 -20.74 15.60 9.19
C THR A 42 -19.70 14.80 8.41
N GLN A 43 -19.61 13.49 8.65
CA GLN A 43 -18.70 12.59 7.92
C GLN A 43 -19.14 12.41 6.46
N ALA A 44 -20.44 12.30 6.21
CA ALA A 44 -20.99 12.23 4.85
C ALA A 44 -20.72 13.54 4.09
N SER A 45 -20.87 14.70 4.72
CA SER A 45 -20.49 15.98 4.11
C SER A 45 -19.00 16.08 3.83
N ALA A 46 -18.14 15.57 4.72
CA ALA A 46 -16.69 15.54 4.49
C ALA A 46 -16.31 14.62 3.32
N LEU A 47 -16.96 13.46 3.18
CA LEU A 47 -16.79 12.57 2.03
C LEU A 47 -17.21 13.24 0.72
N ALA A 48 -18.37 13.89 0.69
CA ALA A 48 -18.83 14.63 -0.48
C ALA A 48 -17.85 15.77 -0.86
N ALA A 49 -17.34 16.50 0.14
CA ALA A 49 -16.36 17.56 -0.08
C ALA A 49 -15.02 17.01 -0.61
N LEU A 50 -14.55 15.86 -0.12
CA LEU A 50 -13.36 15.20 -0.65
C LEU A 50 -13.58 14.78 -2.10
N TRP A 51 -14.73 14.17 -2.41
CA TRP A 51 -15.09 13.79 -3.78
C TRP A 51 -15.02 14.96 -4.75
N LEU A 52 -15.59 16.11 -4.40
CA LEU A 52 -15.55 17.30 -5.25
C LEU A 52 -14.11 17.74 -5.54
N ARG A 53 -13.22 17.70 -4.55
CA ARG A 53 -11.81 18.08 -4.71
C ARG A 53 -11.04 17.06 -5.57
N VAL A 54 -11.27 15.77 -5.34
CA VAL A 54 -10.67 14.71 -6.17
C VAL A 54 -11.15 14.80 -7.61
N LEU A 55 -12.45 14.96 -7.84
CA LEU A 55 -13.03 15.11 -9.17
C LEU A 55 -12.52 16.36 -9.88
N ASP A 56 -12.37 17.48 -9.19
CA ASP A 56 -11.76 18.68 -9.76
C ASP A 56 -10.35 18.39 -10.27
N ARG A 57 -9.50 17.74 -9.45
CA ARG A 57 -8.12 17.35 -9.83
C ARG A 57 -8.10 16.42 -11.03
N VAL A 58 -8.86 15.33 -11.00
CA VAL A 58 -8.85 14.34 -12.08
C VAL A 58 -9.62 14.80 -13.31
N SER A 59 -10.40 15.88 -13.26
CA SER A 59 -11.09 16.45 -14.43
C SER A 59 -10.25 17.48 -15.18
N GLN A 60 -9.09 17.87 -14.64
CA GLN A 60 -8.15 18.76 -15.35
C GLN A 60 -7.68 18.12 -16.67
N PRO A 61 -7.24 18.93 -17.65
CA PRO A 61 -6.66 18.42 -18.89
C PRO A 61 -5.57 17.39 -18.61
N PRO A 62 -5.50 16.28 -19.37
CA PRO A 62 -4.68 15.12 -19.01
C PRO A 62 -3.20 15.45 -18.85
N GLU A 63 -2.67 16.43 -19.59
CA GLU A 63 -1.25 16.85 -19.54
C GLU A 63 -0.91 17.73 -18.32
N THR A 64 -1.92 18.13 -17.53
CA THR A 64 -1.72 19.05 -16.39
C THR A 64 -0.82 18.39 -15.34
N PRO A 65 0.33 18.99 -14.99
CA PRO A 65 1.21 18.45 -13.96
C PRO A 65 0.56 18.53 -12.58
N ILE A 66 0.64 17.45 -11.80
CA ILE A 66 0.25 17.41 -10.40
C ILE A 66 1.49 17.63 -9.55
N PRO A 67 1.63 18.80 -8.89
CA PRO A 67 2.78 19.06 -8.03
C PRO A 67 2.77 18.14 -6.80
N PRO A 68 3.94 17.85 -6.20
CA PRO A 68 3.99 17.25 -4.86
C PRO A 68 3.19 18.12 -3.89
N SER A 69 2.40 17.49 -3.01
CA SER A 69 1.83 18.25 -1.90
C SER A 69 2.94 18.68 -0.94
N SER A 70 2.71 19.75 -0.19
CA SER A 70 3.59 20.20 0.90
C SER A 70 3.50 19.33 2.16
N SER A 71 2.75 18.22 2.11
CA SER A 71 2.63 17.26 3.19
C SER A 71 4.00 16.68 3.53
N LYS A 72 4.36 16.72 4.82
CA LYS A 72 5.59 16.09 5.33
C LYS A 72 5.55 14.57 5.25
N ASP A 73 4.36 14.00 5.04
CA ASP A 73 4.13 12.56 5.02
C ASP A 73 4.79 11.87 3.82
N PHE A 74 5.04 12.57 2.70
CA PHE A 74 5.57 11.96 1.46
C PHE A 74 6.86 12.61 0.91
N ALA A 75 7.45 13.56 1.64
CA ALA A 75 8.47 14.47 1.11
C ALA A 75 9.87 13.86 0.81
N VAL A 76 10.07 12.55 0.96
CA VAL A 76 11.43 11.96 0.95
C VAL A 76 11.82 11.27 -0.37
N ALA A 77 10.92 11.13 -1.35
CA ALA A 77 11.23 10.38 -2.58
C ALA A 77 11.88 11.19 -3.72
N THR A 78 12.17 12.49 -3.56
CA THR A 78 12.60 13.35 -4.70
C THR A 78 13.97 14.01 -4.54
N THR A 79 14.83 13.57 -3.62
CA THR A 79 16.21 14.07 -3.54
C THR A 79 17.21 12.94 -3.64
N THR A 80 17.56 12.56 -4.87
CA THR A 80 18.88 12.01 -5.15
C THR A 80 19.91 13.11 -4.89
N ASP A 81 20.70 13.01 -3.82
CA ASP A 81 21.93 13.79 -3.71
C ASP A 81 23.14 12.90 -3.38
N SER A 82 24.11 13.01 -4.27
CA SER A 82 25.38 12.33 -4.24
C SER A 82 26.37 13.19 -3.47
N GLY A 83 26.71 12.78 -2.25
CA GLY A 83 28.07 12.90 -1.75
C GLY A 83 28.52 14.25 -1.16
N LYS A 84 29.05 14.11 0.06
CA LYS A 84 30.29 14.73 0.58
C LYS A 84 30.17 16.11 1.24
N LYS A 85 30.28 16.07 2.57
CA LYS A 85 30.71 17.15 3.47
C LYS A 85 31.93 17.88 2.90
N ASP A 86 31.87 19.22 2.86
CA ASP A 86 32.98 20.05 3.33
C ASP A 86 32.51 21.42 3.83
N LYS A 87 33.28 21.94 4.79
CA LYS A 87 32.97 23.05 5.70
C LYS A 87 33.60 24.35 5.18
N LYS A 88 32.87 25.48 5.33
CA LYS A 88 33.33 26.80 5.87
C LYS A 88 33.34 28.05 4.95
N LYS A 89 32.69 29.10 5.49
CA LYS A 89 32.95 30.58 5.49
C LYS A 89 32.38 31.53 4.41
N SER A 90 31.36 32.28 4.86
CA SER A 90 31.23 33.76 4.96
C SER A 90 31.21 34.70 3.74
N ASN A 91 30.07 35.40 3.69
CA ASN A 91 29.77 36.82 3.33
C ASN A 91 29.40 37.23 1.89
N PRO A 92 28.52 38.26 1.75
CA PRO A 92 27.52 38.35 0.68
C PRO A 92 27.88 39.39 -0.39
N SER A 93 27.32 39.25 -1.59
CA SER A 93 27.15 40.37 -2.53
C SER A 93 26.01 40.04 -3.50
N SER A 94 25.12 41.01 -3.67
CA SER A 94 24.01 41.00 -4.61
C SER A 94 24.48 40.87 -6.06
N LYS A 95 23.70 40.16 -6.88
CA LYS A 95 23.51 40.46 -8.31
C LYS A 95 22.30 39.71 -8.87
N THR A 96 21.44 40.49 -9.50
CA THR A 96 20.27 40.16 -10.31
C THR A 96 20.54 39.02 -11.30
N ALA A 97 19.68 38.00 -11.31
CA ALA A 97 19.55 37.07 -12.43
C ALA A 97 18.11 36.54 -12.54
N THR A 98 17.56 36.76 -13.72
CA THR A 98 16.39 36.20 -14.41
C THR A 98 15.98 34.78 -13.97
N PRO A 99 14.68 34.44 -13.89
CA PRO A 99 14.26 33.07 -13.60
C PRO A 99 14.43 32.22 -14.86
N THR A 100 15.62 31.67 -15.05
CA THR A 100 15.82 30.57 -16.01
C THR A 100 15.28 29.31 -15.36
N ALA A 101 14.20 28.78 -15.93
CA ALA A 101 13.59 27.52 -15.53
C ALA A 101 14.66 26.43 -15.43
N SER A 102 14.93 25.99 -14.21
CA SER A 102 15.63 24.74 -13.94
C SER A 102 14.72 23.60 -14.40
N THR A 103 14.98 23.06 -15.58
CA THR A 103 14.44 21.79 -16.05
C THR A 103 14.97 20.69 -15.13
N SER A 104 14.31 20.47 -13.99
CA SER A 104 14.49 19.24 -13.23
C SER A 104 13.83 18.12 -14.02
N ASN A 105 14.60 17.13 -14.47
CA ASN A 105 14.11 15.87 -15.06
C ASN A 105 13.39 14.98 -14.03
N ALA A 106 12.73 15.56 -13.03
CA ALA A 106 11.97 14.82 -12.05
C ALA A 106 10.77 14.17 -12.74
N PRO A 107 10.45 12.90 -12.45
CA PRO A 107 9.31 12.25 -13.06
C PRO A 107 8.02 12.98 -12.66
N ILE A 108 7.21 13.31 -13.67
CA ILE A 108 6.00 14.13 -13.55
C ILE A 108 4.81 13.19 -13.49
N CYS A 109 3.97 13.35 -12.47
CA CYS A 109 2.63 12.76 -12.45
C CYS A 109 1.67 13.78 -13.03
N THR A 110 0.83 13.37 -13.97
CA THR A 110 -0.16 14.25 -14.60
C THR A 110 -1.56 13.99 -14.07
N ALA A 111 -2.52 14.87 -14.39
CA ALA A 111 -3.92 14.67 -14.06
C ALA A 111 -4.50 13.42 -14.77
N GLY A 112 -4.00 13.09 -15.96
CA GLY A 112 -4.34 11.85 -16.66
C GLY A 112 -3.90 10.61 -15.89
N ASP A 113 -2.66 10.60 -15.41
CA ASP A 113 -2.12 9.49 -14.61
C ASP A 113 -2.89 9.34 -13.29
N LEU A 114 -3.14 10.46 -12.61
CA LEU A 114 -3.90 10.48 -11.36
C LEU A 114 -5.33 9.94 -11.53
N ARG A 115 -5.97 10.27 -12.66
CA ARG A 115 -7.31 9.76 -13.01
C ARG A 115 -7.31 8.26 -13.20
N ALA A 116 -6.34 7.72 -13.93
CA ALA A 116 -6.22 6.27 -14.13
C ALA A 116 -5.92 5.56 -12.81
N GLU A 117 -4.97 6.10 -12.04
CA GLU A 117 -4.52 5.50 -10.79
C GLU A 117 -5.59 5.53 -9.70
N LEU A 118 -6.49 6.51 -9.67
CA LEU A 118 -7.58 6.56 -8.69
C LEU A 118 -8.43 5.28 -8.71
N TRP A 119 -8.76 4.78 -9.91
CA TRP A 119 -9.55 3.57 -10.07
C TRP A 119 -8.71 2.31 -9.84
N LEU A 120 -7.46 2.31 -10.32
CA LEU A 120 -6.53 1.19 -10.10
C LEU A 120 -6.21 1.00 -8.61
N ALA A 121 -6.05 2.07 -7.83
CA ALA A 121 -5.73 2.02 -6.41
C ALA A 121 -6.92 1.60 -5.54
N ALA A 122 -8.14 1.88 -6.00
CA ALA A 122 -9.37 1.40 -5.36
C ALA A 122 -9.58 -0.11 -5.57
N GLN A 123 -9.08 -0.67 -6.68
CA GLN A 123 -9.21 -2.09 -7.05
C GLN A 123 -10.66 -2.60 -6.95
N ASP A 124 -10.89 -3.63 -6.14
CA ASP A 124 -12.17 -4.29 -5.89
C ASP A 124 -12.99 -3.61 -4.78
N HIS A 125 -12.43 -2.59 -4.12
CA HIS A 125 -13.12 -1.88 -3.06
C HIS A 125 -14.07 -0.80 -3.61
N HIS A 126 -15.17 -0.57 -2.89
CA HIS A 126 -16.03 0.59 -3.15
C HIS A 126 -15.23 1.89 -3.00
N VAL A 127 -15.32 2.79 -3.98
CA VAL A 127 -14.44 3.98 -4.00
C VAL A 127 -14.69 4.91 -2.81
N ASP A 128 -15.93 5.06 -2.33
CA ASP A 128 -16.20 5.77 -1.08
C ASP A 128 -15.46 5.14 0.11
N ALA A 129 -15.44 3.81 0.24
CA ALA A 129 -14.72 3.14 1.31
C ALA A 129 -13.21 3.41 1.19
N PHE A 130 -12.66 3.39 -0.03
CA PHE A 130 -11.28 3.77 -0.30
C PHE A 130 -10.97 5.21 0.14
N LEU A 131 -11.81 6.19 -0.24
CA LEU A 131 -11.63 7.59 0.16
C LEU A 131 -11.80 7.80 1.67
N LEU A 132 -12.73 7.10 2.30
CA LEU A 132 -12.97 7.15 3.74
C LEU A 132 -11.74 6.71 4.54
N ARG A 133 -10.85 5.86 4.00
CA ARG A 133 -9.58 5.50 4.66
C ARG A 133 -8.71 6.74 4.91
N PHE A 134 -8.59 7.61 3.91
CA PHE A 134 -7.81 8.85 4.01
C PHE A 134 -8.48 9.87 4.95
N LEU A 135 -9.81 9.98 4.90
CA LEU A 135 -10.55 10.82 5.84
C LEU A 135 -10.35 10.36 7.28
N ARG A 136 -10.50 9.06 7.57
CA ARG A 136 -10.28 8.54 8.93
C ARG A 136 -8.84 8.78 9.40
N ALA A 137 -7.85 8.53 8.54
CA ALA A 137 -6.43 8.78 8.84
C ALA A 137 -6.13 10.25 9.16
N ARG A 138 -6.95 11.18 8.65
CA ARG A 138 -6.81 12.63 8.89
C ARG A 138 -7.94 13.22 9.72
N LYS A 139 -8.61 12.39 10.54
CA LYS A 139 -9.68 12.82 11.47
C LYS A 139 -10.78 13.64 10.78
N PHE A 140 -11.10 13.28 9.54
CA PHE A 140 -12.06 13.93 8.64
C PHE A 140 -11.70 15.38 8.25
N ASP A 141 -10.42 15.78 8.37
CA ASP A 141 -9.91 16.98 7.71
C ASP A 141 -9.81 16.73 6.21
N VAL A 142 -10.70 17.37 5.45
CA VAL A 142 -10.83 17.19 4.00
C VAL A 142 -9.57 17.63 3.25
N ALA A 143 -8.91 18.71 3.68
CA ALA A 143 -7.72 19.22 2.99
C ALA A 143 -6.50 18.32 3.22
N ALA A 144 -6.30 17.89 4.46
CA ALA A 144 -5.23 16.97 4.79
C ALA A 144 -5.46 15.58 4.16
N ALA A 145 -6.72 15.11 4.10
CA ALA A 145 -7.06 13.86 3.44
C ALA A 145 -6.84 13.91 1.92
N GLU A 146 -7.24 14.99 1.24
CA GLU A 146 -6.95 15.19 -0.20
C GLU A 146 -5.43 15.16 -0.45
N ALA A 147 -4.67 15.90 0.34
CA ALA A 147 -3.22 15.96 0.20
C ALA A 147 -2.57 14.57 0.34
N MET A 148 -2.94 13.82 1.37
CA MET A 148 -2.45 12.46 1.59
C MET A 148 -2.85 11.50 0.44
N LEU A 149 -4.08 11.61 -0.06
CA LEU A 149 -4.55 10.79 -1.19
C LEU A 149 -3.78 11.09 -2.47
N VAL A 150 -3.63 12.36 -2.81
CA VAL A 150 -2.91 12.79 -4.03
C VAL A 150 -1.44 12.36 -3.95
N ASP A 151 -0.80 12.52 -2.80
CA ASP A 151 0.59 12.07 -2.60
C ASP A 151 0.71 10.55 -2.75
N ALA A 152 -0.23 9.78 -2.19
CA ALA A 152 -0.25 8.33 -2.31
C ALA A 152 -0.44 7.88 -3.76
N LEU A 153 -1.40 8.44 -4.50
CA LEU A 153 -1.62 8.12 -5.91
C LEU A 153 -0.42 8.53 -6.77
N ARG A 154 0.14 9.71 -6.54
CA ARG A 154 1.35 10.19 -7.22
C ARG A 154 2.52 9.24 -6.98
N TRP A 155 2.73 8.77 -5.75
CA TRP A 155 3.77 7.78 -5.48
C TRP A 155 3.56 6.47 -6.25
N ARG A 156 2.32 5.98 -6.34
CA ARG A 156 1.99 4.76 -7.11
C ARG A 156 2.33 4.89 -8.58
N VAL A 157 1.99 6.03 -9.19
CA VAL A 157 2.36 6.35 -10.58
C VAL A 157 3.88 6.36 -10.74
N LEU A 158 4.58 7.13 -9.90
CA LEU A 158 6.02 7.35 -10.04
C LEU A 158 6.86 6.09 -9.73
N ASN A 159 6.34 5.16 -8.92
CA ASN A 159 7.03 3.93 -8.54
C ASN A 159 6.54 2.70 -9.32
N ASN A 160 5.77 2.91 -10.40
CA ASN A 160 5.25 1.85 -11.26
C ASN A 160 4.51 0.74 -10.49
N ALA A 161 3.66 1.12 -9.53
CA ALA A 161 2.84 0.16 -8.78
C ALA A 161 1.91 -0.63 -9.72
N GLN A 162 1.43 0.00 -10.80
CA GLN A 162 0.65 -0.65 -11.85
C GLN A 162 1.42 -1.80 -12.51
N GLY A 163 2.70 -1.63 -12.83
CA GLY A 163 3.51 -2.72 -13.41
C GLY A 163 3.56 -3.96 -12.51
N VAL A 164 3.60 -3.78 -11.19
CA VAL A 164 3.54 -4.88 -10.23
C VAL A 164 2.18 -5.60 -10.26
N LEU A 165 1.08 -4.87 -10.48
CA LEU A 165 -0.24 -5.47 -10.64
C LEU A 165 -0.38 -6.26 -11.94
N GLU A 166 0.19 -5.76 -13.04
CA GLU A 166 0.09 -6.38 -14.36
C GLU A 166 0.96 -7.63 -14.50
N HIS A 167 2.17 -7.59 -13.92
CA HIS A 167 3.18 -8.64 -14.09
C HIS A 167 3.36 -9.52 -12.86
N GLY A 168 2.79 -9.15 -11.72
CA GLY A 168 2.82 -9.94 -10.50
C GLY A 168 4.23 -10.21 -9.98
N ASP A 169 4.49 -11.49 -9.67
CA ASP A 169 5.76 -11.96 -9.12
C ASP A 169 6.90 -11.96 -10.14
N ALA A 170 6.61 -11.84 -11.45
CA ALA A 170 7.62 -11.81 -12.50
C ALA A 170 8.54 -10.57 -12.45
N LEU A 171 8.11 -9.48 -11.80
CA LEU A 171 8.93 -8.28 -11.59
C LEU A 171 9.78 -8.31 -10.33
N VAL A 172 9.63 -9.34 -9.50
CA VAL A 172 10.32 -9.47 -8.22
C VAL A 172 11.36 -10.59 -8.34
N GLU A 173 12.60 -10.30 -7.94
CA GLU A 173 13.65 -11.32 -7.97
C GLU A 173 13.31 -12.52 -7.07
N ALA A 174 13.52 -13.74 -7.59
CA ALA A 174 13.14 -14.98 -6.90
C ALA A 174 13.82 -15.16 -5.52
N ASN A 175 15.01 -14.57 -5.33
CA ASN A 175 15.73 -14.57 -4.06
C ASN A 175 14.96 -13.81 -2.94
N GLN A 176 14.10 -12.84 -3.29
CA GLN A 176 13.23 -12.13 -2.34
C GLN A 176 12.28 -13.11 -1.67
N PHE A 177 11.64 -13.96 -2.47
CA PHE A 177 10.72 -14.99 -1.98
C PHE A 177 11.47 -16.12 -1.27
N ALA A 178 12.59 -16.58 -1.84
CA ALA A 178 13.38 -17.68 -1.27
C ALA A 178 13.98 -17.35 0.10
N SER A 179 14.19 -16.06 0.41
CA SER A 179 14.72 -15.65 1.72
C SER A 179 13.79 -15.99 2.90
N GLY A 180 12.48 -16.17 2.66
CA GLY A 180 11.51 -16.38 3.74
C GLY A 180 11.38 -15.20 4.71
N LYS A 181 11.85 -14.01 4.31
CA LYS A 181 11.83 -12.81 5.15
C LYS A 181 10.45 -12.18 5.29
N CYS A 182 9.55 -12.43 4.33
CA CYS A 182 8.20 -11.89 4.31
C CYS A 182 7.23 -12.94 3.75
N PHE A 183 6.16 -13.26 4.46
CA PHE A 183 5.13 -14.21 3.99
C PHE A 183 3.79 -13.99 4.69
N TRP A 184 2.71 -14.46 4.07
CA TRP A 184 1.38 -14.48 4.69
C TRP A 184 1.12 -15.77 5.42
N TYR A 185 0.46 -15.69 6.57
CA TYR A 185 -0.04 -16.87 7.24
C TYR A 185 -1.24 -16.54 8.12
N GLN A 186 -2.37 -17.21 7.87
CA GLN A 186 -3.60 -17.08 8.66
C GLN A 186 -4.19 -15.66 8.70
N THR A 187 -5.28 -15.54 9.46
CA THR A 187 -5.89 -14.26 9.84
C THR A 187 -5.85 -14.11 11.35
N ASP A 188 -5.91 -12.87 11.83
CA ASP A 188 -6.06 -12.62 13.25
C ASP A 188 -7.51 -12.81 13.73
N MET A 189 -7.76 -12.57 15.02
CA MET A 189 -9.10 -12.72 15.61
C MET A 189 -10.16 -11.76 15.03
N GLN A 190 -9.74 -10.75 14.26
CA GLN A 190 -10.62 -9.81 13.56
C GLN A 190 -10.74 -10.13 12.06
N GLY A 191 -10.19 -11.28 11.62
CA GLY A 191 -10.23 -11.70 10.23
C GLY A 191 -9.26 -10.94 9.32
N ARG A 192 -8.28 -10.22 9.88
CA ARG A 192 -7.27 -9.48 9.09
C ARG A 192 -6.16 -10.43 8.65
N PRO A 193 -5.77 -10.46 7.36
CA PRO A 193 -4.60 -11.21 6.91
C PRO A 193 -3.36 -10.79 7.69
N ILE A 194 -2.53 -11.77 8.07
CA ILE A 194 -1.29 -11.52 8.80
C ILE A 194 -0.09 -11.65 7.85
N ILE A 195 0.74 -10.61 7.82
CA ILE A 195 2.05 -10.61 7.18
C ILE A 195 3.11 -10.80 8.27
N TYR A 196 3.94 -11.83 8.14
CA TYR A 196 5.08 -12.08 9.01
C TYR A 196 6.35 -11.56 8.36
N ILE A 197 7.11 -10.76 9.09
CA ILE A 197 8.41 -10.23 8.67
C ILE A 197 9.50 -10.78 9.58
N ASN A 198 10.35 -11.66 9.06
CA ASN A 198 11.49 -12.23 9.76
C ASN A 198 12.74 -11.37 9.54
N VAL A 199 13.07 -10.51 10.50
CA VAL A 199 14.15 -9.52 10.31
C VAL A 199 15.52 -10.18 10.19
N LYS A 200 15.75 -11.32 10.85
CA LYS A 200 17.01 -12.10 10.75
C LYS A 200 17.29 -12.57 9.31
N ALA A 201 16.25 -12.79 8.50
CA ALA A 201 16.38 -13.25 7.12
C ALA A 201 16.64 -12.10 6.12
N HIS A 202 16.67 -10.84 6.60
CA HIS A 202 17.08 -9.72 5.75
C HIS A 202 18.60 -9.68 5.61
N GLU A 203 19.08 -9.84 4.39
CA GLU A 203 20.49 -9.74 4.02
C GLU A 203 20.76 -8.38 3.37
N ARG A 204 21.53 -7.53 4.07
CA ARG A 204 21.86 -6.20 3.58
C ARG A 204 22.74 -6.29 2.33
N GLY A 205 22.37 -5.61 1.26
CA GLY A 205 23.12 -5.57 0.01
C GLY A 205 22.96 -6.81 -0.88
N ALA A 206 22.19 -7.83 -0.47
CA ALA A 206 21.86 -8.97 -1.34
C ALA A 206 20.94 -8.57 -2.50
N ASN A 207 20.23 -7.46 -2.37
CA ASN A 207 19.26 -6.95 -3.33
C ASN A 207 19.38 -5.44 -3.47
N SER A 208 18.99 -4.90 -4.63
CA SER A 208 18.87 -3.45 -4.79
C SER A 208 17.69 -2.92 -3.98
N LEU A 209 17.74 -1.63 -3.62
CA LEU A 209 16.64 -0.94 -2.95
C LEU A 209 15.35 -1.00 -3.78
N GLU A 210 15.47 -0.81 -5.09
CA GLU A 210 14.37 -0.88 -6.06
C GLU A 210 13.68 -2.25 -6.05
N GLN A 211 14.44 -3.35 -5.94
CA GLN A 211 13.86 -4.70 -5.83
C GLN A 211 13.15 -4.93 -4.50
N LEU A 212 13.67 -4.35 -3.42
CA LEU A 212 13.04 -4.41 -2.11
C LEU A 212 11.74 -3.61 -2.05
N GLU A 213 11.71 -2.43 -2.69
CA GLU A 213 10.52 -1.61 -2.87
C GLU A 213 9.47 -2.34 -3.72
N ARG A 214 9.87 -2.91 -4.87
CA ARG A 214 8.98 -3.75 -5.71
C ARG A 214 8.40 -4.93 -4.96
N HIS A 215 9.24 -5.66 -4.22
CA HIS A 215 8.77 -6.78 -3.40
C HIS A 215 7.77 -6.31 -2.32
N THR A 216 8.01 -5.15 -1.71
CA THR A 216 7.09 -4.56 -0.73
C THR A 216 5.76 -4.19 -1.37
N VAL A 217 5.77 -3.55 -2.54
CA VAL A 217 4.55 -3.25 -3.31
C VAL A 217 3.82 -4.54 -3.65
N TYR A 218 4.51 -5.54 -4.18
CA TYR A 218 3.94 -6.85 -4.51
C TYR A 218 3.25 -7.50 -3.31
N MET A 219 3.92 -7.51 -2.15
CA MET A 219 3.31 -8.04 -0.93
C MET A 219 2.07 -7.22 -0.56
N MET A 220 2.13 -5.89 -0.56
CA MET A 220 0.96 -5.08 -0.18
C MET A 220 -0.22 -5.23 -1.13
N GLU A 221 0.03 -5.25 -2.45
CA GLU A 221 -1.01 -5.44 -3.48
C GLU A 221 -1.62 -6.84 -3.41
N THR A 222 -0.79 -7.88 -3.30
CA THR A 222 -1.29 -9.25 -3.18
C THR A 222 -2.08 -9.45 -1.88
N THR A 223 -1.69 -8.78 -0.79
CA THR A 223 -2.44 -8.85 0.48
C THR A 223 -3.84 -8.27 0.34
N ARG A 224 -4.05 -7.26 -0.52
CA ARG A 224 -5.38 -6.67 -0.72
C ARG A 224 -6.38 -7.69 -1.25
N LEU A 225 -5.92 -8.62 -2.10
CA LEU A 225 -6.74 -9.74 -2.58
C LEU A 225 -7.16 -10.72 -1.47
N LEU A 226 -6.45 -10.72 -0.34
CA LEU A 226 -6.76 -11.54 0.83
C LEU A 226 -7.73 -10.83 1.79
N LEU A 227 -8.00 -9.54 1.60
CA LEU A 227 -8.96 -8.80 2.43
C LEU A 227 -10.38 -9.21 2.03
N THR A 228 -11.12 -9.79 2.98
CA THR A 228 -12.52 -10.15 2.74
C THR A 228 -13.40 -8.89 2.80
N PRO A 229 -14.20 -8.61 1.76
CA PRO A 229 -15.13 -7.48 1.77
C PRO A 229 -16.05 -7.54 2.99
N GLY A 230 -16.14 -6.43 3.75
CA GLY A 230 -17.00 -6.32 4.93
C GLY A 230 -16.37 -6.75 6.26
N ASN A 231 -15.24 -7.46 6.25
CA ASN A 231 -14.57 -7.91 7.49
C ASN A 231 -13.39 -7.03 7.90
N ALA A 232 -12.51 -6.68 6.96
CA ALA A 232 -11.27 -5.98 7.25
C ALA A 232 -10.79 -5.10 6.10
N GLU A 233 -10.52 -3.82 6.38
CA GLU A 233 -9.80 -2.91 5.47
C GLU A 233 -8.30 -2.78 5.82
N THR A 234 -7.85 -3.54 6.83
CA THR A 234 -6.51 -3.45 7.41
C THR A 234 -5.85 -4.81 7.47
N VAL A 235 -4.52 -4.79 7.50
CA VAL A 235 -3.65 -5.96 7.60
C VAL A 235 -2.93 -5.94 8.94
N THR A 236 -2.60 -7.10 9.47
CA THR A 236 -1.77 -7.22 10.67
C THR A 236 -0.35 -7.56 10.26
N ILE A 237 0.64 -6.80 10.70
CA ILE A 237 2.05 -7.07 10.42
C ILE A 237 2.75 -7.48 11.72
N VAL A 238 3.40 -8.64 11.70
CA VAL A 238 4.15 -9.19 12.83
C VAL A 238 5.64 -9.19 12.49
N PHE A 239 6.41 -8.39 13.22
CA PHE A 239 7.87 -8.39 13.13
C PHE A 239 8.46 -9.43 14.08
N ASN A 240 9.02 -10.50 13.52
CA ASN A 240 9.82 -11.46 14.27
C ASN A 240 11.25 -10.94 14.42
N MET A 241 11.55 -10.46 15.63
CA MET A 241 12.84 -9.90 15.99
C MET A 241 13.83 -10.94 16.53
N THR A 242 13.46 -12.22 16.59
CA THR A 242 14.32 -13.27 17.14
C THR A 242 15.60 -13.40 16.33
N GLY A 243 16.75 -13.19 16.97
CA GLY A 243 18.06 -13.23 16.31
C GLY A 243 18.36 -11.99 15.45
N PHE A 244 17.64 -10.89 15.65
CA PHE A 244 17.98 -9.60 15.06
C PHE A 244 19.38 -9.15 15.47
N SER A 245 20.13 -8.61 14.51
CA SER A 245 21.44 -7.99 14.73
C SER A 245 21.62 -6.78 13.81
N MET A 246 22.61 -5.93 14.08
CA MET A 246 22.94 -4.80 13.21
C MET A 246 23.35 -5.21 11.79
N ALA A 247 23.74 -6.47 11.56
CA ALA A 247 24.01 -6.98 10.22
C ALA A 247 22.74 -7.04 9.35
N ASN A 248 21.56 -7.11 9.99
CA ASN A 248 20.25 -7.18 9.34
C ASN A 248 19.53 -5.82 9.33
N ALA A 249 20.11 -4.79 9.95
CA ALA A 249 19.50 -3.47 10.02
C ALA A 249 19.70 -2.71 8.70
N ASP A 250 18.61 -2.33 8.05
CA ASP A 250 18.63 -1.58 6.80
C ASP A 250 18.02 -0.20 6.99
N LEU A 251 18.85 0.72 7.48
CA LEU A 251 18.47 2.11 7.74
C LEU A 251 18.12 2.86 6.46
N ASP A 252 18.67 2.44 5.32
CA ASP A 252 18.41 3.06 4.03
C ASP A 252 16.98 2.74 3.57
N MET A 253 16.54 1.48 3.72
CA MET A 253 15.15 1.08 3.48
C MET A 253 14.18 1.86 4.36
N VAL A 254 14.43 1.94 5.68
CA VAL A 254 13.51 2.60 6.62
C VAL A 254 13.28 4.07 6.26
N ASN A 255 14.32 4.78 5.80
CA ASN A 255 14.19 6.17 5.40
C ASN A 255 13.42 6.36 4.09
N HIS A 256 13.45 5.39 3.17
CA HIS A 256 12.72 5.44 1.90
C HIS A 256 11.27 4.93 2.03
N SER A 257 11.01 3.96 2.91
CA SER A 257 9.70 3.31 3.08
C SER A 257 8.80 3.95 4.13
N ALA A 258 9.20 5.05 4.77
CA ALA A 258 8.47 5.71 5.84
C ALA A 258 7.43 6.79 5.44
N PRO A 259 6.75 6.78 4.26
CA PRO A 259 5.63 7.71 4.07
C PRO A 259 4.25 7.18 4.52
N VAL A 260 4.13 5.94 5.02
CA VAL A 260 2.81 5.26 5.18
C VAL A 260 2.42 4.90 6.63
N SER A 261 3.15 5.32 7.66
CA SER A 261 2.78 5.02 9.06
C SER A 261 2.54 6.26 9.92
N SER A 262 1.40 6.92 9.72
CA SER A 262 0.62 7.60 10.78
C SER A 262 -0.65 8.25 10.23
#